data_AF-A0A963ER53-F1
#
_entry.id   AF-A0A963ER53-F1
#
_cell.length_a   1.000
_cell.length_b   1.000
_cell.length_c   1.000
_cell.angle_alpha   90.00
_cell.angle_beta   90.00
_cell.angle_gamma   90.00
#
_symmetry.space_group_name_H-M   'P 1'
#
loop_
_entity.id
_entity.type
_entity.pdbx_description
1 polymer ?
#
loop_
_entity_poly.entity_id
_entity_poly.type
_entity_poly.pdbx_seq_one_letter_code
_entity_poly.pdbx_strand_id
1 'polypeptide(L)'
;MRRIISMLMENEPGALSRVVGLFSQRGYNIETLNVAATEDPTLSRLTLTTAGDDKQIEQITKHLNKLVDVVKLVDLTEGAHIERDLMLIKV
;
A
#
# COMPACT_ATOMS: atom_id res chain seq x y z
N MET A 1 -3.54 15.51 1.21
CA MET A 1 -4.86 14.85 1.34
C MET A 1 -4.64 13.37 1.63
N ARG A 2 -5.57 12.69 2.32
CA ARG A 2 -5.48 11.24 2.55
C ARG A 2 -5.60 10.51 1.22
N ARG A 3 -4.68 9.58 0.95
CA ARG A 3 -4.66 8.71 -0.22
C ARG A 3 -4.67 7.25 0.20
N ILE A 4 -5.38 6.43 -0.57
CA ILE A 4 -5.50 4.99 -0.36
C ILE A 4 -4.85 4.28 -1.54
N ILE A 5 -3.70 3.66 -1.30
CA ILE A 5 -2.94 2.95 -2.32
C ILE A 5 -3.17 1.46 -2.12
N SER A 6 -3.69 0.80 -3.15
CA SER A 6 -3.83 -0.65 -3.19
C SER A 6 -2.84 -1.24 -4.19
N MET A 7 -2.13 -2.28 -3.78
CA MET A 7 -1.21 -2.99 -4.65
C MET A 7 -1.37 -4.51 -4.54
N LEU A 8 -1.15 -5.19 -5.67
CA LEU A 8 -0.89 -6.62 -5.72
C LEU A 8 0.61 -6.82 -5.77
N MET A 9 1.11 -7.72 -4.95
CA MET A 9 2.52 -8.00 -4.81
C MET A 9 2.79 -9.50 -4.65
N GLU A 10 4.00 -9.93 -4.98
CA GLU A 10 4.45 -11.30 -4.73
C GLU A 10 4.37 -11.63 -3.24
N ASN A 11 3.84 -12.81 -2.92
CA ASN A 11 3.72 -13.32 -1.56
C ASN A 11 5.01 -14.03 -1.13
N GLU A 12 6.14 -13.33 -1.22
CA GLU A 12 7.47 -13.84 -0.94
C GLU A 12 8.13 -13.12 0.25
N PRO A 13 9.04 -13.79 0.98
CA PRO A 13 9.78 -13.16 2.06
C PRO A 13 10.49 -11.87 1.63
N GLY A 14 10.28 -10.82 2.42
CA GLY A 14 10.91 -9.52 2.22
C GLY A 14 10.18 -8.58 1.26
N ALA A 15 9.16 -9.03 0.52
CA ALA A 15 8.39 -8.16 -0.37
C ALA A 15 7.73 -7.00 0.41
N LEU A 16 7.06 -7.32 1.53
CA LEU A 16 6.48 -6.32 2.45
C LEU A 16 7.56 -5.37 3.00
N SER A 17 8.72 -5.91 3.39
CA SER A 17 9.81 -5.12 3.95
C SER A 17 10.38 -4.12 2.95
N ARG A 18 10.42 -4.45 1.65
CA ARG A 18 10.87 -3.54 0.59
C ARG A 18 9.87 -2.39 0.39
N VAL A 19 8.57 -2.67 0.40
CA VAL A 19 7.52 -1.66 0.35
C VAL A 19 7.63 -0.70 1.54
N VAL A 20 7.63 -1.22 2.77
CA VAL A 20 7.73 -0.38 3.98
C VAL A 20 9.07 0.36 4.03
N GLY A 21 10.16 -0.29 3.61
CA GLY A 21 11.49 0.31 3.53
C GLY A 21 11.55 1.52 2.61
N LEU A 22 10.85 1.50 1.48
CA LEU A 22 10.75 2.64 0.55
C LEU A 22 10.10 3.86 1.23
N PHE A 23 9.02 3.66 1.99
CA PHE A 23 8.37 4.74 2.75
C PHE A 23 9.32 5.32 3.81
N SER A 24 9.96 4.45 4.59
CA SER A 24 10.90 4.85 5.65
C SER A 24 12.10 5.63 5.09
N GLN A 25 12.76 5.13 4.04
CA GLN A 25 13.93 5.77 3.42
C GLN A 25 13.64 7.16 2.84
N ARG A 26 12.40 7.40 2.42
CA ARG A 26 11.97 8.66 1.81
C ARG A 26 11.28 9.60 2.78
N GLY A 27 11.09 9.18 4.04
CA GLY A 27 10.39 9.96 5.05
C GLY A 27 8.90 10.13 4.77
N TYR A 28 8.28 9.17 4.07
CA TYR A 28 6.84 9.16 3.84
C TYR A 28 6.12 8.51 5.02
N ASN A 29 5.04 9.13 5.49
CA ASN A 29 4.25 8.57 6.58
C ASN A 29 3.31 7.46 6.08
N ILE A 30 3.17 6.38 6.85
CA ILE A 30 2.13 5.36 6.64
C ILE A 30 1.13 5.52 7.78
N GLU A 31 -0.13 5.81 7.45
CA GLU A 31 -1.20 5.96 8.44
C GLU A 31 -1.82 4.60 8.80
N THR A 32 -2.14 3.81 7.79
CA THR A 32 -2.59 2.42 7.96
C THR A 32 -1.94 1.53 6.92
N LEU A 33 -1.78 0.25 7.26
CA LEU A 33 -1.28 -0.77 6.36
C LEU A 33 -1.94 -2.09 6.69
N ASN A 34 -2.57 -2.71 5.70
CA ASN A 34 -3.12 -4.04 5.75
C ASN A 34 -2.56 -4.86 4.60
N VAL A 35 -2.17 -6.10 4.87
CA VAL A 35 -1.70 -7.04 3.86
C VAL A 35 -2.23 -8.43 4.16
N ALA A 36 -2.72 -9.11 3.13
CA ALA A 36 -3.17 -10.49 3.21
C ALA A 36 -3.00 -11.19 1.85
N ALA A 37 -2.87 -12.52 1.89
CA ALA A 37 -2.90 -13.34 0.68
C ALA A 37 -4.24 -13.18 -0.06
N THR A 38 -4.20 -13.24 -1.38
CA THR A 38 -5.40 -13.24 -2.23
C THR A 38 -5.94 -14.66 -2.43
N GLU A 39 -6.94 -14.83 -3.30
CA GLU A 39 -7.39 -16.16 -3.74
C GLU A 39 -6.26 -16.93 -4.45
N ASP A 40 -5.36 -16.21 -5.13
CA ASP A 40 -4.07 -16.75 -5.56
C ASP A 40 -3.07 -16.64 -4.39
N PRO A 41 -2.60 -17.76 -3.81
CA PRO A 41 -1.70 -17.75 -2.66
C PRO A 41 -0.30 -17.24 -2.99
N THR A 42 0.06 -17.13 -4.28
CA THR A 42 1.33 -16.54 -4.72
C THR A 42 1.30 -15.01 -4.70
N LEU A 43 0.12 -14.41 -4.54
CA LEU A 43 -0.08 -12.97 -4.53
C LEU A 43 -0.69 -12.51 -3.21
N SER A 44 -0.17 -11.40 -2.70
CA SER A 44 -0.73 -10.67 -1.57
C SER A 44 -1.31 -9.35 -2.05
N ARG A 45 -2.44 -8.94 -1.47
CA ARG A 45 -2.96 -7.59 -1.61
C ARG A 45 -2.55 -6.77 -0.40
N LEU A 46 -1.87 -5.66 -0.66
CA LEU A 46 -1.54 -4.67 0.34
C LEU A 46 -2.36 -3.41 0.08
N THR A 47 -3.06 -2.94 1.10
CA THR A 47 -3.77 -1.65 1.10
C THR A 47 -3.16 -0.79 2.19
N LEU A 48 -2.65 0.38 1.81
CA LEU A 48 -2.10 1.35 2.74
C LEU A 48 -2.78 2.70 2.57
N THR A 49 -2.81 3.47 3.66
CA THR A 49 -3.19 4.88 3.61
C THR A 49 -2.03 5.76 4.01
N THR A 50 -1.93 6.91 3.35
CA THR A 50 -0.87 7.90 3.56
C THR A 50 -1.42 9.30 3.30
N ALA A 51 -0.75 10.32 3.83
CA ALA A 51 -1.06 11.71 3.56
C ALA A 51 0.10 12.36 2.82
N GLY A 52 -0.22 13.08 1.74
CA GLY A 52 0.74 13.85 0.97
C GLY A 52 0.06 14.83 0.02
N ASP A 53 0.85 15.69 -0.60
CA ASP A 53 0.43 16.44 -1.78
C ASP A 53 0.47 15.56 -3.05
N ASP A 54 -0.16 16.01 -4.14
CA ASP A 54 -0.24 15.19 -5.36
C ASP A 54 1.13 14.84 -5.95
N LYS A 55 2.13 15.71 -5.79
CA LYS A 55 3.50 15.44 -6.28
C LYS A 55 4.16 14.34 -5.46
N GLN A 56 4.00 14.35 -4.14
CA GLN A 56 4.51 13.32 -3.26
C GLN A 56 3.85 11.97 -3.57
N ILE A 57 2.54 11.96 -3.78
CA ILE A 57 1.79 10.74 -4.11
C ILE A 57 2.19 10.19 -5.47
N GLU A 58 2.34 11.04 -6.48
CA GLU A 58 2.86 10.64 -7.78
C GLU A 58 4.26 10.02 -7.67
N GLN A 59 5.14 10.60 -6.85
CA GLN A 59 6.48 10.06 -6.59
C GLN A 59 6.43 8.71 -5.86
N ILE A 60 5.60 8.57 -4.82
CA ILE A 60 5.38 7.31 -4.10
C ILE A 60 4.95 6.22 -5.10
N THR A 61 3.92 6.51 -5.90
CA THR A 61 3.40 5.59 -6.92
C THR A 61 4.47 5.20 -7.94
N LYS A 62 5.27 6.16 -8.44
CA LYS A 62 6.39 5.88 -9.37
C LYS A 62 7.48 5.02 -8.74
N HIS A 63 7.81 5.23 -7.47
CA HIS A 63 8.82 4.42 -6.80
C HIS A 63 8.31 3.00 -6.51
N LEU A 64 7.05 2.86 -6.09
CA LEU A 64 6.44 1.55 -5.85
C LEU A 64 6.36 0.71 -7.12
N ASN A 65 6.01 1.32 -8.27
CA ASN A 65 6.01 0.64 -9.57
C ASN A 65 7.40 0.15 -10.03
N LYS A 66 8.50 0.63 -9.42
CA LYS A 66 9.86 0.15 -9.72
C LYS A 66 10.27 -1.06 -8.87
N LEU A 67 9.50 -1.40 -7.83
CA LEU A 67 9.77 -2.59 -7.05
C LEU A 67 9.35 -3.81 -7.86
N VAL A 68 10.27 -4.76 -8.03
CA VAL A 68 10.04 -6.00 -8.80
C VAL A 68 8.87 -6.80 -8.23
N ASP A 69 8.70 -6.78 -6.91
CA ASP A 69 7.64 -7.53 -6.24
C ASP A 69 6.25 -6.96 -6.47
N VAL A 70 6.12 -5.72 -6.96
CA VAL A 70 4.83 -5.06 -7.15
C VAL A 70 4.31 -5.38 -8.56
N VAL A 71 3.30 -6.22 -8.61
CA VAL A 71 2.68 -6.67 -9.87
C VAL A 71 1.69 -5.64 -10.41
N LYS A 72 0.93 -4.99 -9.53
CA LYS A 72 -0.06 -3.99 -9.91
C LYS A 72 -0.26 -2.98 -8.79
N LEU A 73 -0.43 -1.71 -9.14
CA LEU A 73 -0.72 -0.64 -8.20
C LEU A 73 -1.89 0.21 -8.69
N VAL A 74 -2.78 0.59 -7.77
CA VAL A 74 -3.95 1.44 -8.01
C VAL A 74 -4.11 2.43 -6.86
N ASP A 75 -4.29 3.72 -7.18
CA ASP A 75 -4.79 4.69 -6.20
C ASP A 75 -6.32 4.61 -6.18
N LEU A 76 -6.88 4.11 -5.07
CA LEU A 76 -8.32 3.95 -4.92
C LEU A 76 -9.04 5.28 -4.69
N THR A 77 -8.32 6.33 -4.27
CA THR A 77 -8.88 7.66 -3.99
C THR A 77 -9.42 8.34 -5.24
N GLU A 78 -8.91 7.99 -6.42
CA GLU A 78 -9.30 8.60 -7.70
C GLU A 78 -10.62 8.05 -8.26
N GLY A 79 -11.11 6.94 -7.71
CA GLY A 79 -12.33 6.28 -8.16
C GLY A 79 -13.32 6.04 -7.03
N ALA A 80 -14.53 5.62 -7.41
CA ALA A 80 -15.49 5.08 -6.46
C ALA A 80 -14.93 3.79 -5.85
N HIS A 81 -14.85 3.74 -4.52
CA HIS A 81 -14.32 2.60 -3.79
C HIS A 81 -15.10 2.37 -2.49
N ILE A 82 -14.88 1.21 -1.87
CA ILE A 82 -15.39 0.88 -0.55
C ILE A 82 -14.18 0.57 0.34
N GLU A 83 -14.07 1.28 1.46
CA GLU A 83 -13.09 0.99 2.52
C GLU A 83 -13.79 0.47 3.79
N ARG A 84 -13.16 -0.49 4.46
CA ARG A 84 -13.62 -1.08 5.73
C ARG A 84 -12.42 -1.41 6.59
N ASP A 85 -12.48 -1.00 7.84
CA ASP A 85 -11.51 -1.37 8.86
C ASP A 85 -12.20 -2.12 10.00
N LEU A 86 -11.42 -2.91 10.73
CA LEU A 86 -11.85 -3.61 11.92
C LEU A 86 -11.07 -3.07 13.12
N MET A 87 -11.80 -2.67 14.16
CA MET A 87 -11.21 -2.22 15.43
C MET A 87 -11.83 -3.00 16.58
N LEU A 88 -10.99 -3.49 17.49
CA LEU A 88 -11.41 -4.13 18.73
C LEU A 88 -11.08 -3.20 19.90
N ILE A 89 -12.08 -2.86 20.72
CA ILE A 89 -11.93 -2.00 21.90
C ILE A 89 -12.18 -2.84 23.15
N LYS A 90 -11.19 -2.89 24.05
CA LYS A 90 -11.36 -3.45 25.38
C LYS A 90 -11.87 -2.36 26.32
N VAL A 91 -13.00 -2.61 26.97
CA VAL A 91 -13.60 -1.77 28.03
C VAL A 91 -13.27 -2.35 29.40
#